data_AF-A0A379UZF3-F1
#
_entry.id   AF-A0A379UZF3-F1
#
_cell.length_a   1.000
_cell.length_b   1.000
_cell.length_c   1.000
_cell.angle_alpha   90.00
_cell.angle_beta   90.00
_cell.angle_gamma   90.00
#
_symmetry.space_group_name_H-M   'P 1'
#
loop_
_entity.id
_entity.type
_entity.pdbx_description
1 polymer ?
#
loop_
_entity_poly.entity_id
_entity_poly.type
_entity_poly.pdbx_seq_one_letter_code
_entity_poly.pdbx_strand_id
1 'polypeptide(L)'
;MPASQDFRLAHKELDQILKRAQARPLAVGVHRDRQLLQFCYTAEVADSVLKLLDDVGLPGELRLRQGLALVAMVGAGVTRNPLHCHRFWQQLKGQPVEFTWQSEEGISLVAVLRTGPTESLIQGLHQSVFRAEKRIGLMLFGKGNIGSRWLELFAREQSTLSARTGFEFVLAGVVDSRRSLLNYEGLDASRALAFFDDEAVEQDEESLFLWMRAHPYDDLVVLDVTASEQLADQYLDFASHGFHVISANKLAGASASDKYRQIHDAFEKTGVTGCITPPWARDCRSTTRCGI
;
A
#
# COMPACT_ATOMS: atom_id res chain seq x y z
N MET A 1 -29.93 -20.04 25.22
CA MET A 1 -31.28 -20.44 24.80
C MET A 1 -31.37 -21.96 24.74
N PRO A 2 -32.55 -22.61 24.66
CA PRO A 2 -32.66 -24.01 24.25
C PRO A 2 -32.61 -24.17 22.71
N ALA A 3 -32.56 -25.41 22.23
CA ALA A 3 -31.89 -25.81 20.99
C ALA A 3 -32.48 -25.32 19.63
N SER A 4 -31.63 -24.62 18.89
CA SER A 4 -31.48 -24.49 17.43
C SER A 4 -32.60 -23.92 16.54
N GLN A 5 -33.89 -24.15 16.80
CA GLN A 5 -34.97 -23.63 15.95
C GLN A 5 -35.45 -22.22 16.40
N ASP A 6 -35.39 -21.96 17.71
CA ASP A 6 -35.79 -20.67 18.31
C ASP A 6 -34.78 -19.55 18.07
N PHE A 7 -33.49 -19.85 17.91
CA PHE A 7 -32.45 -18.80 17.90
C PHE A 7 -32.51 -17.88 16.66
N ARG A 8 -32.83 -18.43 15.48
CA ARG A 8 -32.99 -17.60 14.27
C ARG A 8 -34.27 -16.77 14.33
N LEU A 9 -35.33 -17.32 14.91
CA LEU A 9 -36.61 -16.64 15.09
C LEU A 9 -36.43 -15.48 16.07
N ALA A 10 -35.82 -15.75 17.23
CA ALA A 10 -35.49 -14.76 18.25
C ALA A 10 -34.59 -13.65 17.70
N HIS A 11 -33.59 -13.97 16.87
CA HIS A 11 -32.78 -12.94 16.21
C HIS A 11 -33.62 -12.02 15.29
N LYS A 12 -34.54 -12.59 14.50
CA LYS A 12 -35.44 -11.80 13.64
C LYS A 12 -36.41 -10.95 14.45
N GLU A 13 -36.97 -11.48 15.52
CA GLU A 13 -37.88 -10.76 16.41
C GLU A 13 -37.18 -9.59 17.09
N LEU A 14 -35.97 -9.82 17.64
CA LEU A 14 -35.12 -8.79 18.20
C LEU A 14 -34.80 -7.69 17.21
N ASP A 15 -34.38 -8.05 15.99
CA ASP A 15 -34.08 -7.09 14.93
C ASP A 15 -35.32 -6.25 14.56
N GLN A 16 -36.52 -6.85 14.53
CA GLN A 16 -37.77 -6.10 14.30
C GLN A 16 -38.11 -5.14 15.45
N ILE A 17 -37.95 -5.57 16.70
CA ILE A 17 -38.21 -4.74 17.88
C ILE A 17 -37.27 -3.52 17.88
N LEU A 18 -35.97 -3.76 17.68
CA LEU A 18 -34.96 -2.71 17.62
C LEU A 18 -35.21 -1.73 16.46
N LYS A 19 -35.63 -2.24 15.29
CA LYS A 19 -36.03 -1.39 14.16
C LYS A 19 -37.26 -0.53 14.47
N ARG A 20 -38.28 -1.08 15.14
CA ARG A 20 -39.49 -0.33 15.54
C ARG A 20 -39.16 0.75 16.57
N ALA A 21 -38.25 0.47 17.49
CA ALA A 21 -37.78 1.40 18.50
C ALA A 21 -36.76 2.44 17.99
N GLN A 22 -36.40 2.40 16.70
CA GLN A 22 -35.31 3.19 16.11
C GLN A 22 -33.94 3.01 16.80
N ALA A 23 -33.77 1.93 17.56
CA ALA A 23 -32.56 1.60 18.30
C ALA A 23 -31.69 0.63 17.50
N ARG A 24 -31.19 1.06 16.33
CA ARG A 24 -30.33 0.19 15.51
C ARG A 24 -28.94 0.05 16.15
N PRO A 25 -28.42 -1.18 16.31
CA PRO A 25 -27.07 -1.41 16.82
C PRO A 25 -26.01 -0.94 15.83
N LEU A 26 -24.85 -0.52 16.35
CA LEU A 26 -23.67 -0.19 15.56
C LEU A 26 -23.01 -1.43 14.94
N ALA A 27 -23.09 -2.56 15.64
CA ALA A 27 -22.57 -3.84 15.21
C ALA A 27 -23.35 -4.98 15.87
N VAL A 28 -23.51 -6.10 15.16
CA VAL A 28 -24.21 -7.29 15.66
C VAL A 28 -23.29 -8.51 15.56
N GLY A 29 -23.04 -9.15 16.71
CA GLY A 29 -22.33 -10.42 16.79
C GLY A 29 -23.32 -11.57 16.91
N VAL A 30 -23.28 -12.52 15.97
CA VAL A 30 -24.17 -13.70 15.97
C VAL A 30 -23.33 -14.96 16.14
N HIS A 31 -23.30 -15.50 17.34
CA HIS A 31 -22.56 -16.72 17.69
C HIS A 31 -23.53 -17.89 17.82
N ARG A 32 -23.77 -18.59 16.70
CA ARG A 32 -24.76 -19.68 16.62
C ARG A 32 -24.38 -20.89 17.47
N ASP A 33 -23.08 -21.15 17.62
CA ASP A 33 -22.50 -22.22 18.43
C ASP A 33 -22.84 -22.06 19.92
N ARG A 34 -22.79 -20.83 20.43
CA ARG A 34 -23.07 -20.50 21.84
C ARG A 34 -24.49 -19.99 22.05
N GLN A 35 -25.30 -19.91 20.99
CA GLN A 35 -26.59 -19.24 20.95
C GLN A 35 -26.55 -17.87 21.65
N LEU A 36 -25.55 -17.07 21.28
CA LEU A 36 -25.29 -15.75 21.83
C LEU A 36 -25.48 -14.69 20.75
N LEU A 37 -26.32 -13.69 21.06
CA LEU A 37 -26.47 -12.46 20.28
C LEU A 37 -25.80 -11.33 21.05
N GLN A 38 -24.97 -10.57 20.34
CA GLN A 38 -24.31 -9.39 20.88
C GLN A 38 -24.72 -8.18 20.06
N PHE A 39 -25.13 -7.13 20.74
CA PHE A 39 -25.49 -5.86 20.12
C PHE A 39 -24.59 -4.78 20.70
N CYS A 40 -23.89 -4.05 19.85
CA CYS A 40 -23.04 -2.93 20.27
C CYS A 40 -23.79 -1.61 20.08
N TYR A 41 -23.79 -0.80 21.13
CA TYR A 41 -24.35 0.55 21.16
C TYR A 41 -23.34 1.53 21.75
N THR A 42 -23.55 2.81 21.55
CA THR A 42 -22.82 3.85 22.28
C THR A 42 -23.26 3.87 23.75
N ALA A 43 -22.42 4.42 24.63
CA ALA A 43 -22.67 4.45 26.06
C ALA A 43 -23.97 5.22 26.40
N GLU A 44 -24.31 6.22 25.61
CA GLU A 44 -25.50 7.07 25.81
C GLU A 44 -26.82 6.33 25.56
N VAL A 45 -26.81 5.32 24.68
CA VAL A 45 -28.02 4.62 24.23
C VAL A 45 -28.14 3.24 24.88
N ALA A 46 -27.03 2.65 25.35
CA ALA A 46 -26.97 1.29 25.86
C ALA A 46 -27.97 1.01 27.00
N ASP A 47 -28.08 1.90 27.98
CA ASP A 47 -28.97 1.70 29.15
C ASP A 47 -30.45 1.76 28.76
N SER A 48 -30.81 2.67 27.84
CA SER A 48 -32.18 2.79 27.34
C SER A 48 -32.60 1.54 26.55
N VAL A 49 -31.69 1.00 25.73
CA VAL A 49 -31.94 -0.23 24.97
C VAL A 49 -32.01 -1.44 25.89
N LEU A 50 -31.17 -1.50 26.93
CA LEU A 50 -31.22 -2.58 27.91
C LEU A 50 -32.60 -2.66 28.58
N LYS A 51 -33.14 -1.52 29.04
CA LYS A 51 -34.49 -1.45 29.61
C LYS A 51 -35.56 -1.89 28.62
N LEU A 52 -35.48 -1.41 27.39
CA LEU A 52 -36.42 -1.79 26.33
C LEU A 52 -36.43 -3.30 26.08
N LEU A 53 -35.25 -3.94 26.10
CA LEU A 53 -35.15 -5.40 25.90
C LEU A 53 -35.63 -6.19 27.12
N ASP A 54 -35.44 -5.66 28.33
CA ASP A 54 -35.93 -6.25 29.57
C ASP A 54 -37.47 -6.22 29.65
N ASP A 55 -38.07 -5.08 29.27
CA ASP A 55 -39.54 -4.88 29.23
C ASP A 55 -40.25 -5.84 28.25
N VAL A 56 -39.57 -6.26 27.19
CA VAL A 56 -40.11 -7.23 26.22
C VAL A 56 -40.19 -8.64 26.82
N GLY A 57 -39.42 -8.93 27.88
CA GLY A 57 -39.46 -10.22 28.57
C GLY A 57 -38.98 -11.39 27.71
N LEU A 58 -37.93 -11.18 26.92
CA LEU A 58 -37.40 -12.21 26.04
C LEU A 58 -36.83 -13.39 26.83
N PRO A 59 -37.00 -14.63 26.35
CA PRO A 59 -36.36 -15.76 26.97
C PRO A 59 -34.84 -15.58 26.85
N GLY A 60 -34.12 -15.67 27.97
CA GLY A 60 -32.65 -15.65 27.99
C GLY A 60 -32.06 -14.83 29.12
N GLU A 61 -30.73 -14.75 29.14
CA GLU A 61 -30.02 -13.91 30.09
C GLU A 61 -29.51 -12.66 29.36
N LEU A 62 -29.95 -11.49 29.83
CA LEU A 62 -29.53 -10.20 29.31
C LEU A 62 -28.38 -9.67 30.18
N ARG A 63 -27.24 -9.36 29.56
CA ARG A 63 -26.06 -8.83 30.26
C ARG A 63 -25.52 -7.60 29.56
N LEU A 64 -25.38 -6.50 30.29
CA LEU A 64 -24.65 -5.32 29.83
C LEU A 64 -23.15 -5.49 30.09
N ARG A 65 -22.33 -5.29 29.05
CA ARG A 65 -20.86 -5.25 29.18
C ARG A 65 -20.37 -3.88 28.73
N GLN A 66 -19.62 -3.21 29.59
CA GLN A 66 -19.01 -1.91 29.33
C GLN A 66 -17.48 -2.05 29.21
N GLY A 67 -16.81 -0.96 28.82
CA GLY A 67 -15.35 -0.96 28.64
C GLY A 67 -14.92 -1.75 27.40
N LEU A 68 -15.64 -1.58 26.29
CA LEU A 68 -15.29 -2.14 24.99
C LEU A 68 -14.90 -1.00 24.05
N ALA A 69 -14.01 -1.29 23.11
CA ALA A 69 -13.66 -0.38 22.04
C ALA A 69 -14.26 -0.89 20.73
N LEU A 70 -14.81 0.01 19.92
CA LEU A 70 -15.29 -0.29 18.58
C LEU A 70 -14.33 0.36 17.58
N VAL A 71 -13.82 -0.46 16.67
CA VAL A 71 -12.98 0.00 15.55
C VAL A 71 -13.69 -0.35 14.27
N ALA A 72 -13.94 0.65 13.43
CA ALA A 72 -14.65 0.49 12.18
C ALA A 72 -13.86 1.13 11.03
N MET A 73 -13.86 0.45 9.89
CA MET A 73 -13.47 1.01 8.61
C MET A 73 -14.72 1.26 7.80
N VAL A 74 -14.94 2.50 7.39
CA VAL A 74 -16.16 2.95 6.69
C VAL A 74 -15.76 3.57 5.35
N GLY A 75 -16.41 3.14 4.27
CA GLY A 75 -16.18 3.67 2.93
C GLY A 75 -16.93 2.87 1.87
N ALA A 76 -17.21 3.52 0.74
CA ALA A 76 -17.92 2.88 -0.36
C ALA A 76 -17.13 1.67 -0.91
N GLY A 77 -17.72 0.47 -0.85
CA GLY A 77 -17.12 -0.74 -1.38
C GLY A 77 -15.90 -1.26 -0.59
N VAL A 78 -15.71 -0.81 0.65
CA VAL A 78 -14.63 -1.29 1.52
C VAL A 78 -14.61 -2.81 1.65
N THR A 79 -15.78 -3.43 1.71
CA THR A 79 -15.88 -4.90 1.80
C THR A 79 -15.63 -5.61 0.46
N ARG A 80 -15.76 -4.89 -0.65
CA ARG A 80 -15.56 -5.41 -2.00
C ARG A 80 -14.09 -5.42 -2.41
N ASN A 81 -13.25 -4.61 -1.74
CA ASN A 81 -11.82 -4.61 -1.96
C ASN A 81 -11.15 -5.67 -1.06
N PRO A 82 -10.66 -6.80 -1.63
CA PRO A 82 -10.07 -7.87 -0.83
C PRO A 82 -8.82 -7.44 -0.06
N LEU A 83 -8.05 -6.46 -0.59
CA LEU A 83 -6.86 -5.93 0.07
C LEU A 83 -7.23 -5.13 1.32
N HIS A 84 -8.25 -4.27 1.25
CA HIS A 84 -8.72 -3.52 2.42
C HIS A 84 -9.22 -4.45 3.52
N CYS A 85 -10.03 -5.46 3.16
CA CYS A 85 -10.45 -6.52 4.08
C CYS A 85 -9.26 -7.24 4.70
N HIS A 86 -8.30 -7.68 3.88
CA HIS A 86 -7.13 -8.41 4.35
C HIS A 86 -6.28 -7.59 5.33
N ARG A 87 -5.96 -6.34 4.98
CA ARG A 87 -5.15 -5.44 5.83
C ARG A 87 -5.85 -5.14 7.14
N PHE A 88 -7.17 -4.90 7.12
CA PHE A 88 -7.97 -4.72 8.33
C PHE A 88 -7.88 -5.94 9.26
N TRP A 89 -8.09 -7.15 8.74
CA TRP A 89 -8.00 -8.37 9.54
C TRP A 89 -6.57 -8.68 10.01
N GLN A 90 -5.56 -8.32 9.23
CA GLN A 90 -4.16 -8.47 9.61
C GLN A 90 -3.82 -7.60 10.83
N GLN A 91 -4.25 -6.33 10.85
CA GLN A 91 -4.03 -5.43 11.98
C GLN A 91 -4.75 -5.90 13.27
N LEU A 92 -5.86 -6.61 13.11
CA LEU A 92 -6.61 -7.19 14.22
C LEU A 92 -6.01 -8.51 14.77
N LYS A 93 -5.03 -9.11 14.09
CA LYS A 93 -4.38 -10.33 14.60
C LYS A 93 -3.66 -10.02 15.92
N GLY A 94 -3.90 -10.86 16.92
CA GLY A 94 -3.34 -10.69 18.27
C GLY A 94 -4.06 -9.65 19.14
N GLN A 95 -5.05 -8.94 18.59
CA GLN A 95 -5.91 -8.05 19.37
C GLN A 95 -7.00 -8.84 20.08
N PRO A 96 -7.48 -8.39 21.26
CA PRO A 96 -8.50 -9.08 22.03
C PRO A 96 -9.91 -8.83 21.47
N VAL A 97 -10.16 -9.29 20.24
CA VAL A 97 -11.45 -9.18 19.56
C VAL A 97 -12.53 -9.97 20.32
N GLU A 98 -13.68 -9.33 20.56
CA GLU A 98 -14.92 -9.97 21.03
C GLU A 98 -15.65 -10.57 19.84
N PHE A 99 -16.00 -9.73 18.87
CA PHE A 99 -16.67 -10.15 17.64
C PHE A 99 -16.41 -9.16 16.51
N THR A 100 -16.69 -9.60 15.30
CA THR A 100 -16.59 -8.80 14.08
C THR A 100 -17.96 -8.71 13.41
N TRP A 101 -18.19 -7.60 12.72
CA TRP A 101 -19.41 -7.37 11.97
C TRP A 101 -19.08 -6.70 10.65
N GLN A 102 -19.84 -7.05 9.62
CA GLN A 102 -19.71 -6.49 8.28
C GLN A 102 -21.09 -6.02 7.83
N SER A 103 -21.14 -4.81 7.26
CA SER A 103 -22.37 -4.28 6.69
C SER A 103 -22.79 -5.10 5.46
N GLU A 104 -24.07 -5.42 5.37
CA GLU A 104 -24.68 -6.08 4.20
C GLU A 104 -24.56 -5.23 2.93
N GLU A 105 -24.56 -3.90 3.08
CA GLU A 105 -24.40 -2.95 1.98
C GLU A 105 -22.94 -2.80 1.54
N GLY A 106 -22.01 -3.43 2.26
CA GLY A 106 -20.59 -3.47 1.93
C GLY A 106 -19.82 -2.17 2.21
N ILE A 107 -20.41 -1.29 3.01
CA ILE A 107 -19.86 0.02 3.34
C ILE A 107 -18.99 0.05 4.60
N SER A 108 -19.07 -0.99 5.44
CA SER A 108 -18.39 -0.99 6.74
C SER A 108 -17.87 -2.37 7.14
N LEU A 109 -16.64 -2.39 7.68
CA LEU A 109 -16.08 -3.50 8.45
C LEU A 109 -15.87 -3.03 9.89
N VAL A 110 -16.34 -3.79 10.86
CA VAL A 110 -16.33 -3.43 12.27
C VAL A 110 -15.75 -4.56 13.10
N ALA A 111 -14.92 -4.21 14.08
CA ALA A 111 -14.42 -5.10 15.11
C ALA A 111 -14.67 -4.49 16.48
N VAL A 112 -15.28 -5.27 17.37
CA VAL A 112 -15.47 -4.90 18.78
C VAL A 112 -14.39 -5.59 19.59
N LEU A 113 -13.66 -4.83 20.39
CA LEU A 113 -12.46 -5.23 21.12
C LEU A 113 -12.70 -5.11 22.62
N ARG A 114 -12.15 -6.04 23.40
CA ARG A 114 -11.91 -5.80 24.84
C ARG A 114 -10.84 -4.71 24.94
N THR A 115 -11.00 -3.78 25.87
CA THR A 115 -10.07 -2.64 26.05
C THR A 115 -8.60 -3.07 25.99
N GLY A 116 -7.88 -2.47 25.03
CA GLY A 116 -6.44 -2.55 24.80
C GLY A 116 -5.96 -1.22 24.20
N PRO A 117 -4.69 -1.06 23.80
CA PRO A 117 -4.18 0.19 23.23
C PRO A 117 -4.79 0.45 21.83
N THR A 118 -5.98 1.03 21.78
CA THR A 118 -6.73 1.29 20.55
C THR A 118 -6.03 2.29 19.64
N GLU A 119 -5.23 3.21 20.20
CA GLU A 119 -4.54 4.25 19.45
C GLU A 119 -3.51 3.69 18.45
N SER A 120 -2.68 2.73 18.88
CA SER A 120 -1.72 2.07 18.00
C SER A 120 -2.43 1.30 16.87
N LEU A 121 -3.57 0.66 17.19
CA LEU A 121 -4.38 -0.03 16.19
C LEU A 121 -5.00 0.94 15.18
N ILE A 122 -5.52 2.08 15.63
CA ILE A 122 -6.06 3.12 14.74
C ILE A 122 -4.96 3.67 13.84
N GLN A 123 -3.77 3.97 14.38
CA GLN A 123 -2.65 4.44 13.58
C GLN A 123 -2.21 3.41 12.53
N GLY A 124 -2.10 2.13 12.91
CA GLY A 124 -1.75 1.04 11.98
C GLY A 124 -2.81 0.80 10.90
N LEU A 125 -4.09 0.89 11.24
CA LEU A 125 -5.19 0.84 10.28
C LEU A 125 -5.17 2.04 9.34
N HIS A 126 -4.94 3.25 9.86
CA HIS A 126 -4.82 4.44 9.04
C HIS A 126 -3.66 4.34 8.03
N GLN A 127 -2.49 3.88 8.49
CA GLN A 127 -1.32 3.72 7.63
C GLN A 127 -1.48 2.58 6.62
N SER A 128 -2.07 1.46 7.01
CA SER A 128 -2.17 0.29 6.12
C SER A 128 -3.33 0.37 5.13
N VAL A 129 -4.44 0.99 5.50
CA VAL A 129 -5.64 1.05 4.63
C VAL A 129 -5.73 2.38 3.86
N PHE A 130 -5.36 3.51 4.48
CA PHE A 130 -5.62 4.84 3.92
C PHE A 130 -4.40 5.54 3.33
N ARG A 131 -3.19 4.95 3.39
CA ARG A 131 -2.14 5.39 2.47
C ARG A 131 -2.57 4.98 1.06
N ALA A 132 -2.80 5.96 0.20
CA ALA A 132 -2.68 5.76 -1.24
C ALA A 132 -1.35 5.03 -1.49
N GLU A 133 -1.37 3.98 -2.31
CA GLU A 133 -0.15 3.28 -2.67
C GLU A 133 0.80 4.33 -3.24
N LYS A 134 1.98 4.48 -2.63
CA LYS A 134 2.94 5.48 -3.10
C LYS A 134 3.24 5.18 -4.57
N ARG A 135 3.09 6.18 -5.42
CA ARG A 135 3.37 6.06 -6.84
C ARG A 135 4.83 6.39 -7.06
N ILE A 136 5.58 5.41 -7.53
CA ILE A 136 7.00 5.50 -7.81
C ILE A 136 7.18 5.50 -9.33
N GLY A 137 7.59 6.64 -9.88
CA GLY A 137 7.91 6.76 -11.29
C GLY A 137 9.29 6.19 -11.60
N LEU A 138 9.40 5.41 -12.68
CA LEU A 138 10.65 4.82 -13.14
C LEU A 138 11.06 5.40 -14.48
N MET A 139 12.28 5.92 -14.56
CA MET A 139 12.90 6.41 -15.79
C MET A 139 14.05 5.50 -16.19
N LEU A 140 13.90 4.73 -17.27
CA LEU A 140 14.93 3.83 -17.75
C LEU A 140 15.82 4.52 -18.78
N PHE A 141 17.07 4.78 -18.41
CA PHE A 141 18.09 5.27 -19.31
C PHE A 141 18.90 4.11 -19.87
N GLY A 142 18.82 3.93 -21.19
CA GLY A 142 19.51 2.89 -21.94
C GLY A 142 18.62 1.69 -22.26
N LYS A 143 18.16 1.60 -23.51
CA LYS A 143 17.37 0.45 -24.02
C LYS A 143 18.19 -0.72 -24.57
N GLY A 144 19.50 -0.72 -24.34
CA GLY A 144 20.42 -1.78 -24.80
C GLY A 144 20.18 -3.13 -24.10
N ASN A 145 21.12 -4.09 -24.24
CA ASN A 145 20.96 -5.46 -23.72
C ASN A 145 20.54 -5.56 -22.25
N ILE A 146 21.03 -4.65 -21.39
CA ILE A 146 20.65 -4.63 -19.96
C ILE A 146 19.24 -4.05 -19.79
N GLY A 147 18.93 -2.95 -20.47
CA GLY A 147 17.63 -2.30 -20.40
C GLY A 147 16.50 -3.17 -20.95
N SER A 148 16.71 -3.85 -22.09
CA SER A 148 15.72 -4.77 -22.64
C SER A 148 15.42 -5.92 -21.69
N ARG A 149 16.46 -6.50 -21.07
CA ARG A 149 16.28 -7.54 -20.07
C ARG A 149 15.60 -7.05 -18.80
N TRP A 150 15.90 -5.81 -18.38
CA TRP A 150 15.21 -5.19 -17.25
C TRP A 150 13.72 -4.99 -17.54
N LEU A 151 13.36 -4.50 -18.73
CA LEU A 151 11.97 -4.33 -19.15
C LEU A 151 11.21 -5.66 -19.15
N GLU A 152 11.82 -6.74 -19.66
CA GLU A 152 11.23 -8.09 -19.62
C GLU A 152 10.97 -8.56 -18.19
N LEU A 153 11.94 -8.36 -17.28
CA LEU A 153 11.80 -8.73 -15.88
C LEU A 153 10.75 -7.87 -15.19
N PHE A 154 10.75 -6.56 -15.43
CA PHE A 154 9.79 -5.64 -14.85
C PHE A 154 8.37 -5.98 -15.31
N ALA A 155 8.14 -6.21 -16.60
CA ALA A 155 6.83 -6.62 -17.13
C ALA A 155 6.27 -7.88 -16.46
N ARG A 156 7.14 -8.84 -16.09
CA ARG A 156 6.73 -10.07 -15.41
C ARG A 156 6.51 -9.89 -13.91
N GLU A 157 7.35 -9.11 -13.25
CA GLU A 157 7.42 -9.05 -11.79
C GLU A 157 6.72 -7.82 -11.18
N GLN A 158 6.34 -6.82 -11.97
CA GLN A 158 5.77 -5.55 -11.50
C GLN A 158 4.59 -5.76 -10.53
N SER A 159 3.62 -6.60 -10.89
CA SER A 159 2.45 -6.87 -10.05
C SER A 159 2.82 -7.50 -8.70
N THR A 160 3.80 -8.41 -8.70
CA THR A 160 4.29 -9.07 -7.48
C THR A 160 5.09 -8.10 -6.62
N LEU A 161 5.90 -7.25 -7.26
CA LEU A 161 6.69 -6.21 -6.58
C LEU A 161 5.77 -5.18 -5.91
N SER A 162 4.76 -4.69 -6.62
CA SER A 162 3.77 -3.76 -6.08
C SER A 162 3.01 -4.40 -4.91
N ALA A 163 2.54 -5.63 -5.06
CA ALA A 163 1.82 -6.35 -4.00
C ALA A 163 2.66 -6.56 -2.73
N ARG A 164 3.97 -6.83 -2.87
CA ARG A 164 4.87 -7.07 -1.74
C ARG A 164 5.28 -5.78 -1.02
N THR A 165 5.46 -4.69 -1.76
CA THR A 165 5.96 -3.41 -1.21
C THR A 165 4.85 -2.46 -0.78
N GLY A 166 3.65 -2.60 -1.36
CA GLY A 166 2.57 -1.63 -1.20
C GLY A 166 2.80 -0.32 -1.97
N PHE A 167 3.70 -0.33 -2.95
CA PHE A 167 3.98 0.79 -3.86
C PHE A 167 3.48 0.48 -5.26
N GLU A 168 3.01 1.50 -5.97
CA GLU A 168 2.69 1.41 -7.39
C GLU A 168 3.91 1.85 -8.19
N PHE A 169 4.54 0.92 -8.91
CA PHE A 169 5.65 1.25 -9.81
C PHE A 169 5.12 1.57 -11.21
N VAL A 170 5.42 2.75 -11.71
CA VAL A 170 4.98 3.23 -13.03
C VAL A 170 6.21 3.43 -13.92
N LEU A 171 6.30 2.73 -15.04
CA LEU A 171 7.34 2.99 -16.03
C LEU A 171 7.02 4.29 -16.77
N ALA A 172 7.57 5.41 -16.29
CA ALA A 172 7.26 6.74 -16.77
C ALA A 172 7.96 7.06 -18.10
N GLY A 173 9.15 6.49 -18.31
CA GLY A 173 9.91 6.76 -19.51
C GLY A 173 11.00 5.74 -19.81
N VAL A 174 11.28 5.59 -21.10
CA VAL A 174 12.47 4.92 -21.63
C VAL A 174 13.22 5.93 -22.47
N VAL A 175 14.54 6.01 -22.29
CA VAL A 175 15.40 7.03 -22.90
C VAL A 175 16.62 6.35 -23.52
N ASP A 176 16.95 6.71 -24.76
CA ASP A 176 18.25 6.39 -25.38
C ASP A 176 19.13 7.64 -25.48
N SER A 177 20.21 7.59 -26.25
CA SER A 177 21.13 8.74 -26.33
C SER A 177 20.56 9.98 -27.03
N ARG A 178 19.42 9.87 -27.75
CA ARG A 178 18.85 10.97 -28.54
C ARG A 178 17.34 11.11 -28.42
N ARG A 179 16.64 10.04 -28.08
CA ARG A 179 15.18 9.95 -28.10
C ARG A 179 14.64 9.49 -26.77
N SER A 180 13.43 9.92 -26.46
CA SER A 180 12.69 9.49 -25.28
C SER A 180 11.26 9.11 -25.64
N LEU A 181 10.79 8.03 -25.02
CA LEU A 181 9.38 7.67 -24.97
C LEU A 181 8.89 7.93 -23.55
N LEU A 182 7.94 8.85 -23.37
CA LEU A 182 7.54 9.40 -22.07
C LEU A 182 6.03 9.36 -21.91
N ASN A 183 5.54 8.89 -20.76
CA ASN A 183 4.13 8.92 -20.40
C ASN A 183 3.95 8.86 -18.87
N TYR A 184 3.32 9.89 -18.27
CA TYR A 184 3.07 9.91 -16.83
C TYR A 184 2.08 8.84 -16.36
N GLU A 185 1.18 8.38 -17.23
CA GLU A 185 0.25 7.29 -16.93
C GLU A 185 0.93 5.91 -16.98
N GLY A 186 2.16 5.86 -17.46
CA GLY A 186 2.96 4.64 -17.56
C GLY A 186 2.99 4.04 -18.97
N LEU A 187 4.12 3.41 -19.25
CA LEU A 187 4.38 2.64 -20.46
C LEU A 187 4.22 1.15 -20.16
N ASP A 188 3.63 0.42 -21.09
CA ASP A 188 3.63 -1.04 -21.03
C ASP A 188 5.04 -1.55 -21.30
N ALA A 189 5.72 -2.03 -20.25
CA ALA A 189 7.10 -2.51 -20.33
C ALA A 189 7.30 -3.67 -21.33
N SER A 190 6.26 -4.47 -21.57
CA SER A 190 6.32 -5.58 -22.55
C SER A 190 6.35 -5.10 -24.01
N ARG A 191 5.84 -3.88 -24.24
CA ARG A 191 5.73 -3.26 -25.56
C ARG A 191 6.60 -2.01 -25.72
N ALA A 192 7.20 -1.53 -24.63
CA ALA A 192 7.95 -0.29 -24.58
C ALA A 192 9.03 -0.22 -25.66
N LEU A 193 9.74 -1.33 -25.94
CA LEU A 193 10.75 -1.36 -27.00
C LEU A 193 10.16 -1.23 -28.41
N ALA A 194 8.99 -1.84 -28.66
CA ALA A 194 8.33 -1.75 -29.95
C ALA A 194 7.80 -0.33 -30.19
N PHE A 195 7.09 0.24 -29.20
CA PHE A 195 6.61 1.63 -29.28
C PHE A 195 7.75 2.64 -29.33
N PHE A 196 8.90 2.34 -28.72
CA PHE A 196 10.04 3.25 -28.77
C PHE A 196 10.53 3.48 -30.19
N ASP A 197 10.56 2.45 -31.04
CA ASP A 197 11.09 2.62 -32.39
C ASP A 197 10.14 3.43 -33.30
N ASP A 198 8.84 3.42 -33.01
CA ASP A 198 7.80 4.13 -33.79
C ASP A 198 7.40 5.51 -33.21
N GLU A 199 7.37 5.66 -31.89
CA GLU A 199 6.76 6.80 -31.18
C GLU A 199 7.77 7.67 -30.40
N ALA A 200 9.03 7.22 -30.24
CA ALA A 200 10.00 8.01 -29.48
C ALA A 200 10.37 9.31 -30.22
N VAL A 201 10.40 10.41 -29.48
CA VAL A 201 10.66 11.75 -30.00
C VAL A 201 12.10 12.14 -29.68
N GLU A 202 12.78 12.82 -30.60
CA GLU A 202 14.05 13.48 -30.30
C GLU A 202 13.83 14.52 -29.20
N GLN A 203 14.64 14.44 -28.15
CA GLN A 203 14.45 15.24 -26.95
C GLN A 203 15.83 15.70 -26.48
N ASP A 204 15.97 17.01 -26.31
CA ASP A 204 17.14 17.59 -25.70
C ASP A 204 17.14 17.36 -24.18
N GLU A 205 18.34 17.39 -23.57
CA GLU A 205 18.52 17.08 -22.16
C GLU A 205 17.75 18.05 -21.24
N GLU A 206 17.63 19.33 -21.61
CA GLU A 206 16.96 20.34 -20.80
C GLU A 206 15.44 20.11 -20.79
N SER A 207 14.85 19.83 -21.94
CA SER A 207 13.44 19.45 -22.07
C SER A 207 13.11 18.18 -21.29
N LEU A 208 13.98 17.17 -21.34
CA LEU A 208 13.79 15.91 -20.64
C LEU A 208 13.82 16.14 -19.13
N PHE A 209 14.78 16.94 -18.68
CA PHE A 209 14.93 17.27 -17.27
C PHE A 209 13.73 18.06 -16.72
N LEU A 210 13.22 19.04 -17.48
CA LEU A 210 12.01 19.78 -17.14
C LEU A 210 10.79 18.86 -17.05
N TRP A 211 10.66 17.91 -17.98
CA TRP A 211 9.60 16.90 -17.94
C TRP A 211 9.71 16.01 -16.70
N MET A 212 10.92 15.54 -16.38
CA MET A 212 11.14 14.74 -15.17
C MET A 212 10.75 15.52 -13.92
N ARG A 213 11.12 16.80 -13.80
CA ARG A 213 10.75 17.64 -12.65
C ARG A 213 9.26 17.90 -12.49
N ALA A 214 8.49 17.84 -13.57
CA ALA A 214 7.05 18.03 -13.54
C ALA A 214 6.26 16.75 -13.19
N HIS A 215 6.94 15.69 -12.75
CA HIS A 215 6.29 14.40 -12.49
C HIS A 215 5.21 14.47 -11.40
N PRO A 216 4.11 13.71 -11.52
CA PRO A 216 3.05 13.65 -10.51
C PRO A 216 3.29 12.59 -9.41
N TYR A 217 4.41 11.86 -9.45
CA TYR A 217 4.72 10.77 -8.54
C TYR A 217 5.16 11.25 -7.15
N ASP A 218 5.03 10.37 -6.14
CA ASP A 218 5.57 10.61 -4.81
C ASP A 218 7.10 10.66 -4.83
N ASP A 219 7.71 9.73 -5.57
CA ASP A 219 9.16 9.61 -5.74
C ASP A 219 9.48 9.22 -7.20
N LEU A 220 10.56 9.76 -7.77
CA LEU A 220 11.06 9.41 -9.11
C LEU A 220 12.41 8.69 -9.01
N VAL A 221 12.54 7.55 -9.70
CA VAL A 221 13.75 6.74 -9.73
C VAL A 221 14.31 6.69 -11.15
N VAL A 222 15.56 7.13 -11.28
CA VAL A 222 16.38 7.03 -12.49
C VAL A 222 17.13 5.71 -12.47
N LEU A 223 16.91 4.89 -13.50
CA LEU A 223 17.61 3.64 -13.73
C LEU A 223 18.63 3.84 -14.83
N ASP A 224 19.90 4.04 -14.47
CA ASP A 224 20.98 4.19 -15.44
C ASP A 224 21.63 2.82 -15.73
N VAL A 225 21.29 2.26 -16.88
CA VAL A 225 21.93 1.06 -17.44
C VAL A 225 22.72 1.38 -18.71
N THR A 226 23.09 2.65 -18.89
CA THR A 226 23.94 3.13 -19.97
C THR A 226 25.43 2.94 -19.65
N ALA A 227 26.26 3.26 -20.63
CA ALA A 227 27.70 3.45 -20.47
C ALA A 227 28.09 4.93 -20.70
N SER A 228 27.19 5.87 -20.42
CA SER A 228 27.41 7.30 -20.67
C SER A 228 28.03 7.98 -19.46
N GLU A 229 29.20 8.61 -19.62
CA GLU A 229 29.80 9.43 -18.57
C GLU A 229 29.03 10.75 -18.38
N GLN A 230 28.49 11.32 -19.47
CA GLN A 230 27.70 12.55 -19.44
C GLN A 230 26.46 12.41 -18.54
N LEU A 231 25.78 11.26 -18.59
CA LEU A 231 24.63 10.99 -17.73
C LEU A 231 25.06 10.81 -16.26
N ALA A 232 26.23 10.22 -16.03
CA ALA A 232 26.77 10.06 -14.67
C ALA A 232 27.11 11.40 -14.02
N ASP A 233 27.55 12.39 -14.80
CA ASP A 233 27.82 13.75 -14.30
C ASP A 233 26.54 14.47 -13.82
N GLN A 234 25.36 14.07 -14.31
CA GLN A 234 24.07 14.63 -13.91
C GLN A 234 23.51 14.04 -12.59
N TYR A 235 24.17 13.04 -12.00
CA TYR A 235 23.65 12.40 -10.77
C TYR A 235 23.55 13.36 -9.60
N LEU A 236 24.46 14.34 -9.50
CA LEU A 236 24.38 15.39 -8.48
C LEU A 236 23.13 16.25 -8.65
N ASP A 237 22.81 16.60 -9.90
CA ASP A 237 21.62 17.36 -10.22
C ASP A 237 20.35 16.55 -9.91
N PHE A 238 20.33 15.26 -10.25
CA PHE A 238 19.24 14.34 -9.87
C PHE A 238 19.05 14.28 -8.35
N ALA A 239 20.14 14.09 -7.59
CA ALA A 239 20.09 14.04 -6.13
C ALA A 239 19.56 15.34 -5.52
N SER A 240 19.99 16.49 -6.05
CA SER A 240 19.55 17.82 -5.58
C SER A 240 18.07 18.09 -5.82
N HIS A 241 17.46 17.42 -6.80
CA HIS A 241 16.03 17.53 -7.13
C HIS A 241 15.17 16.47 -6.46
N GLY A 242 15.74 15.61 -5.61
CA GLY A 242 15.00 14.56 -4.92
C GLY A 242 14.84 13.27 -5.72
N PHE A 243 15.52 13.11 -6.85
CA PHE A 243 15.43 11.90 -7.66
C PHE A 243 16.36 10.82 -7.13
N HIS A 244 15.83 9.60 -7.01
CA HIS A 244 16.63 8.42 -6.68
C HIS A 244 17.39 7.95 -7.91
N VAL A 245 18.58 7.40 -7.73
CA VAL A 245 19.38 6.85 -8.84
C VAL A 245 19.80 5.42 -8.53
N ILE A 246 19.52 4.50 -9.44
CA ILE A 246 20.02 3.12 -9.43
C ILE A 246 20.86 2.94 -10.70
N SER A 247 22.14 2.67 -10.55
CA SER A 247 23.07 2.67 -11.67
C SER A 247 23.90 1.39 -11.77
N ALA A 248 23.87 0.79 -12.97
CA ALA A 248 24.80 -0.25 -13.43
C ALA A 248 25.94 0.34 -14.28
N ASN A 249 25.99 1.67 -14.44
CA ASN A 249 26.99 2.38 -15.21
C ASN A 249 28.33 2.39 -14.47
N LYS A 250 29.32 1.70 -15.04
CA LYS A 250 30.63 1.53 -14.42
C LYS A 250 31.46 2.81 -14.41
N LEU A 251 31.21 3.74 -15.34
CA LEU A 251 31.96 5.00 -15.41
C LEU A 251 31.59 5.93 -14.27
N ALA A 252 30.33 5.88 -13.80
CA ALA A 252 29.90 6.59 -12.60
C ALA A 252 30.69 6.16 -11.36
N GLY A 253 30.88 4.84 -11.17
CA GLY A 253 31.66 4.30 -10.06
C GLY A 253 33.17 4.43 -10.22
N ALA A 254 33.69 4.56 -11.45
CA ALA A 254 35.12 4.61 -11.76
C ALA A 254 35.66 6.05 -11.91
N SER A 255 34.79 7.05 -11.94
CA SER A 255 35.18 8.46 -11.86
C SER A 255 35.94 8.73 -10.55
N ALA A 256 36.92 9.65 -10.59
CA ALA A 256 37.88 9.91 -9.51
C ALA A 256 37.24 9.86 -8.11
N SER A 257 37.94 9.25 -7.13
CA SER A 257 37.42 8.93 -5.77
C SER A 257 36.62 10.05 -5.08
N ASP A 258 36.86 11.29 -5.45
CA ASP A 258 36.18 12.47 -4.93
C ASP A 258 34.79 12.70 -5.53
N LYS A 259 34.57 12.42 -6.83
CA LYS A 259 33.24 12.51 -7.48
C LYS A 259 32.27 11.47 -6.91
N TYR A 260 32.71 10.22 -6.77
CA TYR A 260 31.87 9.17 -6.17
C TYR A 260 31.44 9.51 -4.74
N ARG A 261 32.37 10.04 -3.92
CA ARG A 261 32.04 10.52 -2.56
C ARG A 261 31.07 11.69 -2.58
N GLN A 262 31.27 12.68 -3.44
CA GLN A 262 30.35 13.82 -3.56
C GLN A 262 28.94 13.38 -3.93
N ILE A 263 28.82 12.42 -4.85
CA ILE A 263 27.53 11.84 -5.25
C ILE A 263 26.88 11.12 -4.06
N HIS A 264 27.63 10.27 -3.36
CA HIS A 264 27.13 9.55 -2.19
C HIS A 264 26.70 10.50 -1.06
N ASP A 265 27.53 11.51 -0.75
CA ASP A 265 27.23 12.54 0.26
C ASP A 265 26.02 13.39 -0.12
N ALA A 266 25.82 13.66 -1.42
CA ALA A 266 24.65 14.39 -1.90
C ALA A 266 23.36 13.59 -1.65
N PHE A 267 23.36 12.30 -1.97
CA PHE A 267 22.23 11.39 -1.70
C PHE A 267 21.93 11.25 -0.19
N GLU A 268 22.96 11.13 0.65
CA GLU A 268 22.76 11.09 2.11
C GLU A 268 22.16 12.39 2.67
N LYS A 269 22.59 13.55 2.16
CA LYS A 269 22.11 14.86 2.63
C LYS A 269 20.68 15.17 2.21
N THR A 270 20.26 14.71 1.04
CA THR A 270 18.92 14.99 0.51
C THR A 270 17.87 13.98 0.98
N GLY A 271 18.29 12.90 1.65
CA GLY A 271 17.39 11.83 2.11
C GLY A 271 16.93 10.90 0.97
N VAL A 272 17.66 10.92 -0.14
CA VAL A 272 17.32 10.22 -1.39
C VAL A 272 18.34 9.10 -1.60
N THR A 273 17.89 7.91 -1.97
CA THR A 273 18.80 6.74 -2.13
C THR A 273 19.51 6.74 -3.49
N GLY A 274 20.84 6.67 -3.47
CA GLY A 274 21.69 6.36 -4.63
C GLY A 274 22.32 4.96 -4.52
N CYS A 275 21.96 4.03 -5.39
CA CYS A 275 22.55 2.69 -5.47
C CYS A 275 23.42 2.58 -6.73
N ILE A 276 24.73 2.80 -6.59
CA ILE A 276 25.70 2.74 -7.69
C ILE A 276 26.52 1.47 -7.57
N THR A 277 26.60 0.68 -8.63
CA THR A 277 27.41 -0.55 -8.62
C THR A 277 28.90 -0.19 -8.61
N PRO A 278 29.68 -0.55 -7.59
CA PRO A 278 31.09 -0.17 -7.53
C PRO A 278 31.93 -0.89 -8.61
N PRO A 279 33.01 -0.27 -9.11
CA PRO A 279 33.79 -0.80 -10.25
C PRO A 279 34.33 -2.21 -10.05
N TRP A 280 34.62 -2.59 -8.80
CA TRP A 280 35.27 -3.84 -8.41
C TRP A 280 34.28 -5.02 -8.23
N ALA A 281 32.97 -4.80 -8.30
CA ALA A 281 31.96 -5.83 -8.02
C ALA A 281 31.93 -7.01 -9.03
N ARG A 282 32.70 -6.97 -10.13
CA ARG A 282 32.83 -8.09 -11.08
C ARG A 282 34.03 -9.01 -10.88
N ASP A 283 35.02 -8.63 -10.06
CA ASP A 283 36.17 -9.52 -9.79
C ASP A 283 35.87 -10.59 -8.73
N CYS A 284 34.75 -10.49 -8.02
CA CYS A 284 34.26 -11.54 -7.13
C CYS A 284 33.51 -12.65 -7.90
N ARG A 285 34.22 -13.38 -8.77
CA ARG A 285 33.91 -14.80 -9.02
C ARG A 285 34.68 -15.68 -8.04
N SER A 286 34.44 -15.49 -6.75
CA SER A 286 34.56 -16.55 -5.75
C SER A 286 33.96 -16.05 -4.45
N THR A 287 33.01 -16.84 -3.92
CA THR A 287 32.60 -16.88 -2.51
C THR A 287 32.58 -15.55 -1.77
N THR A 288 31.39 -14.92 -1.67
CA THR A 288 30.69 -14.67 -0.38
C THR A 288 29.35 -13.99 -0.67
N ARG A 289 28.28 -14.53 -0.06
CA ARG A 289 26.93 -13.95 -0.08
C ARG A 289 26.96 -12.54 0.52
N CYS A 290 26.55 -11.53 -0.23
CA CYS A 290 25.96 -10.33 0.35
C CYS A 290 24.44 -10.51 0.33
N GLY A 291 23.87 -10.69 1.52
CA GLY A 291 22.44 -10.68 1.74
C GLY A 291 21.93 -9.24 1.78
N ILE A 292 20.81 -9.03 1.10
CA ILE A 292 19.82 -7.99 1.43
C ILE A 292 18.75 -8.71 2.25
#